data_AF-A0A3D0S935-F1
#
_entry.id   AF-A0A3D0S935-F1
#
_cell.length_a   1.000
_cell.length_b   1.000
_cell.length_c   1.000
_cell.angle_alpha   90.00
_cell.angle_beta   90.00
_cell.angle_gamma   90.00
#
_symmetry.space_group_name_H-M   'P 1'
#
loop_
_entity.id
_entity.type
_entity.pdbx_description
1 polymer ?
#
loop_
_entity_poly.entity_id
_entity_poly.type
_entity_poly.pdbx_seq_one_letter_code
_entity_poly.pdbx_strand_id
1 'polypeptide(L)'
;MKSAITVLLIIAATLILGGCVVLNLARFGAAPDAQQQKAYSGSANYNAGKQAFHNQVTTPVLKEGVSTWSVMWGNLTSSADNLAPQGAIPVNKVDFKSLPREENLIVRLGHSGFYLQLNGQRILVDPVFSDYASPFSFMVKAF
;
A
#
# COMPACT_ATOMS: atom_id res chain seq x y z
N MET A 1 37.97 -21.42 8.87
CA MET A 1 37.74 -19.95 8.71
C MET A 1 37.41 -19.55 7.28
N LYS A 2 38.24 -19.86 6.27
CA LYS A 2 37.97 -19.50 4.86
C LYS A 2 36.62 -20.02 4.34
N SER A 3 36.29 -21.29 4.61
CA SER A 3 35.00 -21.88 4.20
C SER A 3 33.77 -21.23 4.85
N ALA A 4 33.88 -20.74 6.09
CA ALA A 4 32.78 -20.05 6.77
C ALA A 4 32.53 -18.66 6.17
N ILE A 5 33.60 -17.95 5.79
CA ILE A 5 33.51 -16.65 5.10
C ILE A 5 32.88 -16.85 3.72
N THR A 6 33.29 -17.88 2.97
CA THR A 6 32.70 -18.19 1.66
C THR A 6 31.20 -18.48 1.76
N VAL A 7 30.77 -19.28 2.74
CA VAL A 7 29.34 -19.56 2.96
C VAL A 7 28.56 -18.28 3.29
N LEU A 8 29.10 -17.43 4.16
CA LEU A 8 28.44 -16.17 4.53
C LEU A 8 28.31 -15.23 3.33
N LEU A 9 29.33 -15.14 2.47
CA LEU A 9 29.29 -14.36 1.24
C LEU A 9 28.25 -14.89 0.25
N ILE A 10 28.13 -16.21 0.11
CA ILE A 10 27.10 -16.83 -0.75
C ILE A 10 25.71 -16.49 -0.22
N ILE A 11 25.47 -16.64 1.08
CA ILE A 11 24.17 -16.30 1.70
C ILE A 11 23.84 -14.82 1.47
N ALA A 12 24.80 -13.92 1.71
CA ALA A 12 24.61 -12.49 1.49
C ALA A 12 24.29 -12.18 0.02
N ALA A 13 25.04 -12.77 -0.92
CA ALA A 13 24.80 -12.59 -2.35
C ALA A 13 23.41 -13.10 -2.77
N THR A 14 23.00 -14.27 -2.27
CA THR A 14 21.66 -14.82 -2.53
C THR A 14 20.56 -13.94 -1.96
N LEU A 15 20.71 -13.40 -0.75
CA LEU A 15 19.74 -12.49 -0.15
C LEU A 15 19.63 -11.17 -0.91
N ILE A 16 20.77 -10.61 -1.35
CA ILE A 16 20.79 -9.38 -2.14
C ILE A 16 20.10 -9.61 -3.49
N LEU A 17 20.47 -10.67 -4.21
CA LEU A 17 19.86 -11.01 -5.49
C LEU A 17 18.36 -11.29 -5.35
N GLY A 18 17.98 -12.08 -4.35
CA GLY A 18 16.58 -12.36 -4.04
C GLY A 18 15.80 -11.08 -3.72
N GLY A 19 16.37 -10.18 -2.91
CA GLY A 19 15.80 -8.88 -2.60
C GLY A 19 15.61 -8.01 -3.85
N CYS A 20 16.62 -7.94 -4.72
CA CYS A 20 16.51 -7.20 -5.99
C CYS A 20 15.38 -7.76 -6.87
N VAL A 21 15.28 -9.09 -7.01
CA VAL A 21 14.21 -9.72 -7.80
C VAL A 21 12.83 -9.40 -7.21
N VAL A 22 12.68 -9.54 -5.89
CA VAL A 22 11.43 -9.26 -5.18
C VAL A 22 10.99 -7.81 -5.35
N LEU A 23 11.90 -6.86 -5.16
CA LEU A 23 11.61 -5.43 -5.26
C LEU A 23 11.32 -4.97 -6.71
N ASN A 24 11.69 -5.76 -7.71
CA ASN A 24 11.37 -5.52 -9.12
C ASN A 24 10.08 -6.22 -9.59
N LEU A 25 9.36 -6.93 -8.71
CA LEU A 25 8.05 -7.48 -9.06
C LEU A 25 7.02 -6.35 -9.24
N ALA A 26 6.11 -6.50 -10.20
CA ALA A 26 5.08 -5.49 -10.52
C ALA A 26 4.24 -5.02 -9.30
N ARG A 27 4.10 -5.87 -8.28
CA ARG A 27 3.39 -5.59 -7.01
C ARG A 27 4.06 -4.52 -6.13
N PHE A 28 5.34 -4.21 -6.34
CA PHE A 28 6.04 -3.10 -5.67
C PHE A 28 5.95 -1.79 -6.47
N GLY A 29 5.33 -1.82 -7.66
CA GLY A 29 5.21 -0.65 -8.54
C GLY A 29 6.53 -0.29 -9.22
N ALA A 30 6.57 0.91 -9.78
CA ALA A 30 7.76 1.45 -10.45
C ALA A 30 7.95 2.92 -10.04
N ALA A 31 9.19 3.38 -10.10
CA ALA A 31 9.48 4.80 -9.96
C ALA A 31 8.87 5.59 -11.14
N PRO A 32 8.46 6.86 -10.92
CA PRO A 32 7.90 7.67 -11.99
C PRO A 32 8.93 7.90 -13.11
N ASP A 33 8.48 7.81 -14.36
CA ASP A 33 9.32 8.07 -15.54
C ASP A 33 9.57 9.57 -15.76
N ALA A 34 10.40 9.92 -16.75
CA ALA A 34 10.77 11.30 -17.03
C ALA A 34 9.57 12.19 -17.42
N GLN A 35 8.56 11.63 -18.09
CA GLN A 35 7.36 12.37 -18.48
C GLN A 35 6.47 12.64 -17.26
N GLN A 36 6.28 11.63 -16.41
CA GLN A 36 5.55 11.76 -15.14
C GLN A 36 6.23 12.75 -14.21
N GLN A 37 7.56 12.65 -14.08
CA GLN A 37 8.38 13.61 -13.32
C GLN A 37 8.18 15.04 -13.82
N LYS A 38 8.23 15.26 -15.13
CA LYS A 38 7.99 16.58 -15.72
C LYS A 38 6.57 17.09 -15.43
N ALA A 39 5.57 16.21 -15.47
CA ALA A 39 4.17 16.57 -15.23
C ALA A 39 3.95 17.12 -13.81
N TYR A 40 4.53 16.50 -12.78
CA TYR A 40 4.36 16.98 -11.42
C TYR A 40 5.41 17.99 -10.95
N SER A 41 6.55 18.12 -11.65
CA SER A 41 7.60 19.06 -11.26
C SER A 41 7.14 20.53 -11.27
N GLY A 42 6.10 20.87 -12.04
CA GLY A 42 5.46 22.19 -12.03
C GLY A 42 4.42 22.40 -10.92
N SER A 43 4.14 21.39 -10.09
CA SER A 43 3.17 21.51 -9.00
C SER A 43 3.70 22.42 -7.90
N ALA A 44 2.87 23.36 -7.44
CA ALA A 44 3.18 24.21 -6.28
C ALA A 44 3.44 23.39 -4.99
N ASN A 45 2.91 22.17 -4.93
CA ASN A 45 3.07 21.26 -3.79
C ASN A 45 4.33 20.37 -3.91
N TYR A 46 5.09 20.44 -5.00
CA TYR A 46 6.31 19.66 -5.18
C TYR A 46 7.56 20.48 -4.85
N ASN A 47 8.39 19.98 -3.95
CA ASN A 47 9.70 20.56 -3.64
C ASN A 47 10.79 19.82 -4.41
N ALA A 48 11.28 20.42 -5.49
CA ALA A 48 12.32 19.82 -6.33
C ALA A 48 13.64 19.56 -5.59
N GLY A 49 14.02 20.41 -4.62
CA GLY A 49 15.25 20.25 -3.84
C GLY A 49 15.19 19.06 -2.86
N LYS A 50 14.01 18.78 -2.29
CA LYS A 50 13.76 17.61 -1.42
C LYS A 50 13.30 16.38 -2.19
N GLN A 51 13.04 16.52 -3.50
CA GLN A 51 12.40 15.50 -4.34
C GLN A 51 11.14 14.90 -3.72
N ALA A 52 10.34 15.74 -3.06
CA ALA A 52 9.19 15.30 -2.27
C ALA A 52 8.04 16.30 -2.35
N PHE A 53 6.83 15.79 -2.22
CA PHE A 53 5.65 16.63 -2.02
C PHE A 53 5.60 17.15 -0.59
N HIS A 54 5.11 18.37 -0.43
CA HIS A 54 4.74 18.91 0.86
C HIS A 54 3.21 18.98 0.97
N ASN A 55 2.70 18.63 2.15
CA ASN A 55 1.28 18.75 2.43
C ASN A 55 0.95 20.22 2.71
N GLN A 56 -0.21 20.68 2.24
CA GLN A 56 -0.69 22.04 2.51
C GLN A 56 -0.88 22.32 4.00
N VAL A 57 -1.20 21.27 4.76
CA VAL A 57 -1.28 21.29 6.23
C VAL A 57 -0.16 20.40 6.77
N THR A 58 0.61 20.92 7.72
CA THR A 58 1.67 20.16 8.39
C THR A 58 1.09 18.88 8.99
N THR A 59 1.49 17.75 8.41
CA THR A 59 1.04 16.43 8.83
C THR A 59 2.30 15.62 9.18
N PRO A 60 2.72 15.62 10.45
CA PRO A 60 3.90 14.87 10.85
C PRO A 60 3.63 13.37 10.65
N VAL A 61 4.58 12.68 10.02
CA VAL A 61 4.47 11.22 9.75
C VAL A 61 4.45 10.42 11.05
N LEU A 62 5.10 10.94 12.08
CA LEU A 62 5.17 10.34 13.41
C LEU A 62 4.53 11.27 14.42
N LYS A 63 3.92 10.67 15.45
CA LYS A 63 3.50 11.42 16.63
C LYS A 63 4.73 12.02 17.32
N GLU A 64 4.53 13.15 17.99
CA GLU A 64 5.59 13.80 18.75
C GLU A 64 6.17 12.83 19.81
N GLY A 65 7.50 12.77 19.90
CA GLY A 65 8.22 11.86 20.79
C GLY A 65 8.30 10.39 20.33
N VAL A 66 7.71 10.02 19.18
CA VAL A 66 7.76 8.66 18.64
C VAL A 66 8.81 8.54 17.53
N SER A 67 9.68 7.53 17.63
CA SER A 67 10.67 7.22 16.59
C SER A 67 10.19 6.09 15.67
N THR A 68 10.64 6.08 14.42
CA THR A 68 10.37 4.99 13.47
C THR A 68 10.78 3.63 14.04
N TRP A 69 11.92 3.56 14.73
CA TRP A 69 12.39 2.33 15.36
C TRP A 69 11.43 1.84 16.45
N SER A 70 10.93 2.73 17.29
CA SER A 70 9.93 2.39 18.30
C SER A 70 8.66 1.83 17.68
N VAL A 71 8.20 2.39 16.56
CA VAL A 71 7.01 1.88 15.84
C VAL A 71 7.29 0.51 15.24
N MET A 72 8.43 0.32 14.57
CA MET A 72 8.81 -0.96 13.99
C MET A 72 8.94 -2.05 15.07
N TRP A 73 9.65 -1.77 16.16
CA TRP A 73 9.80 -2.71 17.27
C TRP A 73 8.46 -3.01 17.93
N GLY A 74 7.64 -1.99 18.15
CA GLY A 74 6.28 -2.13 18.66
C GLY A 74 5.43 -3.06 17.79
N ASN A 75 5.40 -2.85 16.48
CA ASN A 75 4.65 -3.68 15.55
C ASN A 75 5.15 -5.13 15.49
N LEU A 76 6.44 -5.38 15.74
CA LEU A 76 7.02 -6.72 15.75
C LEU A 76 6.81 -7.47 17.07
N THR A 77 6.71 -6.75 18.18
CA THR A 77 6.67 -7.36 19.53
C THR A 77 5.30 -7.33 20.19
N SER A 78 4.42 -6.44 19.74
CA SER A 78 3.06 -6.31 20.29
C SER A 78 2.14 -7.36 19.68
N SER A 79 1.43 -8.09 20.52
CA SER A 79 0.26 -8.87 20.12
C SER A 79 -0.97 -7.97 20.13
N ALA A 80 -1.80 -8.06 19.11
CA ALA A 80 -3.10 -7.40 19.09
C ALA A 80 -4.21 -8.43 19.26
N ASP A 81 -5.04 -8.24 20.28
CA ASP A 81 -6.21 -9.05 20.52
C ASP A 81 -7.41 -8.51 19.71
N ASN A 82 -8.37 -9.37 19.40
CA ASN A 82 -9.63 -9.00 18.73
C ASN A 82 -9.45 -8.32 17.36
N LEU A 83 -8.42 -8.72 16.59
CA LEU A 83 -8.18 -8.23 15.23
C LEU A 83 -9.27 -8.60 14.22
N ALA A 84 -10.10 -9.60 14.53
CA ALA A 84 -11.19 -10.06 13.69
C ALA A 84 -12.51 -10.08 14.49
N PRO A 85 -13.65 -9.80 13.83
CA PRO A 85 -14.95 -9.91 14.47
C PRO A 85 -15.23 -11.37 14.86
N GLN A 86 -15.91 -11.56 16.01
CA GLN A 86 -16.27 -12.90 16.49
C GLN A 86 -17.31 -13.61 15.61
N GLY A 87 -18.03 -12.86 14.77
CA GLY A 87 -19.06 -13.37 13.87
C GLY A 87 -18.95 -12.73 12.49
N ALA A 88 -19.64 -13.35 11.53
CA ALA A 88 -19.69 -12.84 10.16
C ALA A 88 -20.38 -11.47 10.13
N ILE A 89 -19.74 -10.51 9.45
CA ILE A 89 -20.36 -9.22 9.13
C ILE A 89 -21.24 -9.43 7.90
N PRO A 90 -22.51 -8.98 7.89
CA PRO A 90 -23.37 -9.11 6.72
C PRO A 90 -22.79 -8.32 5.54
N VAL A 91 -22.68 -8.99 4.39
CA VAL A 91 -22.19 -8.39 3.15
C VAL A 91 -23.30 -8.46 2.10
N ASN A 92 -23.71 -7.29 1.60
CA ASN A 92 -24.66 -7.20 0.50
C ASN A 92 -23.91 -7.21 -0.82
N LYS A 93 -24.12 -8.27 -1.63
CA LYS A 93 -23.57 -8.32 -2.98
C LYS A 93 -24.33 -7.33 -3.87
N VAL A 94 -23.59 -6.42 -4.49
CA VAL A 94 -24.13 -5.45 -5.44
C VAL A 94 -23.87 -5.95 -6.86
N ASP A 95 -24.91 -6.01 -7.69
CA ASP A 95 -24.72 -6.20 -9.13
C ASP A 95 -24.40 -4.86 -9.79
N PHE A 96 -23.10 -4.57 -9.94
CA PHE A 96 -22.63 -3.32 -10.53
C PHE A 96 -23.01 -3.16 -12.02
N LYS A 97 -23.39 -4.24 -12.71
CA LYS A 97 -23.80 -4.18 -14.12
C LYS A 97 -25.23 -3.66 -14.26
N SER A 98 -26.10 -3.95 -13.29
CA SER A 98 -27.50 -3.52 -13.30
C SER A 98 -27.70 -2.08 -12.82
N LEU A 99 -26.68 -1.44 -12.25
CA LEU A 99 -26.77 -0.06 -11.76
C LEU A 99 -27.00 0.93 -12.91
N PRO A 100 -28.08 1.75 -12.89
CA PRO A 100 -28.37 2.74 -13.93
C PRO A 100 -27.24 3.77 -14.00
N ARG A 101 -26.66 4.02 -15.17
CA ARG A 101 -25.47 4.89 -15.32
C ARG A 101 -25.70 6.35 -14.95
N GLU A 102 -26.93 6.82 -15.09
CA GLU A 102 -27.30 8.22 -14.86
C GLU A 102 -27.41 8.55 -13.36
N GLU A 103 -27.46 7.54 -12.49
CA GLU A 103 -27.59 7.75 -11.06
C GLU A 103 -26.24 8.07 -10.41
N ASN A 104 -26.25 9.03 -9.50
CA ASN A 104 -25.10 9.33 -8.66
C ASN A 104 -25.17 8.46 -7.40
N LEU A 105 -24.20 7.57 -7.21
CA LEU A 105 -24.19 6.64 -6.09
C LEU A 105 -22.79 6.29 -5.62
N ILE A 106 -22.72 5.77 -4.40
CA ILE A 106 -21.49 5.34 -3.73
C ILE A 106 -21.74 3.94 -3.15
N VAL A 107 -20.83 3.01 -3.43
CA VAL A 107 -20.81 1.68 -2.83
C VAL A 107 -19.48 1.49 -2.11
N ARG A 108 -19.54 1.19 -0.81
CA ARG A 108 -18.35 0.83 -0.04
C ARG A 108 -18.01 -0.63 -0.30
N LEU A 109 -16.77 -0.89 -0.69
CA LEU A 109 -16.27 -2.23 -1.06
C LEU A 109 -15.56 -2.94 0.11
N GLY A 110 -15.41 -2.27 1.25
CA GLY A 110 -14.63 -2.72 2.40
C GLY A 110 -13.38 -1.85 2.59
N HIS A 111 -12.80 -1.86 3.80
CA HIS A 111 -11.64 -1.02 4.16
C HIS A 111 -11.82 0.46 3.71
N SER A 112 -10.87 0.99 2.92
CA SER A 112 -10.90 2.29 2.24
C SER A 112 -11.37 2.22 0.78
N GLY A 113 -11.82 1.05 0.31
CA GLY A 113 -12.24 0.82 -1.08
C GLY A 113 -13.66 1.33 -1.36
N PHE A 114 -13.81 2.11 -2.45
CA PHE A 114 -15.10 2.63 -2.89
C PHE A 114 -15.30 2.48 -4.40
N TYR A 115 -16.54 2.20 -4.77
CA TYR A 115 -17.05 2.44 -6.12
C TYR A 115 -17.90 3.70 -6.10
N LEU A 116 -17.56 4.66 -6.95
CA LEU A 116 -18.30 5.91 -7.14
C LEU A 116 -18.88 5.91 -8.55
N GLN A 117 -20.15 6.26 -8.67
CA GLN A 117 -20.75 6.63 -9.95
C GLN A 117 -21.22 8.07 -9.87
N LEU A 118 -20.66 8.93 -10.71
CA LEU A 118 -20.92 10.37 -10.72
C LEU A 118 -20.96 10.88 -12.15
N ASN A 119 -22.06 11.51 -12.55
CA ASN A 119 -22.25 12.09 -13.89
C ASN A 119 -21.92 11.10 -15.03
N GLY A 120 -22.42 9.86 -14.93
CA GLY A 120 -22.16 8.81 -15.91
C GLY A 120 -20.76 8.17 -15.86
N GLN A 121 -19.85 8.68 -15.02
CA GLN A 121 -18.52 8.11 -14.83
C GLN A 121 -18.50 7.09 -13.70
N ARG A 122 -17.65 6.07 -13.82
CA ARG A 122 -17.45 5.03 -12.80
C ARG A 122 -16.00 5.05 -12.34
N ILE A 123 -15.80 5.26 -11.05
CA ILE A 123 -14.48 5.46 -10.43
C ILE A 123 -14.30 4.41 -9.34
N LEU A 124 -13.16 3.74 -9.35
CA LEU A 124 -12.72 2.87 -8.26
C LEU A 124 -11.66 3.60 -7.45
N VAL A 125 -11.89 3.72 -6.14
CA VAL A 125 -10.96 4.27 -5.17
C VAL A 125 -10.41 3.12 -4.34
N ASP A 126 -9.08 3.06 -4.19
CA ASP A 126 -8.35 2.01 -3.47
C ASP A 126 -8.86 0.57 -3.74
N PRO A 127 -8.82 0.09 -5.00
CA PRO A 127 -9.35 -1.23 -5.34
C PRO A 127 -8.43 -2.35 -4.83
N VAL A 128 -8.74 -2.90 -3.65
CA VAL A 128 -8.10 -4.09 -3.09
C VAL A 128 -9.06 -5.27 -3.21
N PHE A 129 -8.83 -6.15 -4.19
CA PHE A 129 -9.67 -7.33 -4.45
C PHE A 129 -8.95 -8.66 -4.19
N SER A 130 -7.74 -8.63 -3.66
CA SER A 130 -6.99 -9.81 -3.23
C SER A 130 -7.37 -10.23 -1.82
N ASP A 131 -7.26 -11.52 -1.51
CA ASP A 131 -7.47 -12.06 -0.15
C ASP A 131 -6.33 -11.70 0.83
N TYR A 132 -5.36 -10.91 0.40
CA TYR A 132 -4.17 -10.53 1.16
C TYR A 132 -3.82 -9.05 0.97
N ALA A 133 -3.37 -8.43 2.05
CA ALA A 133 -2.92 -7.04 2.14
C ALA A 133 -1.39 -6.98 2.20
N SER A 134 -0.73 -7.82 1.42
CA SER A 134 0.72 -7.95 1.35
C SER A 134 1.16 -8.27 -0.08
N PRO A 135 2.39 -7.91 -0.49
CA PRO A 135 2.98 -8.45 -1.71
C PRO A 135 3.13 -9.97 -1.68
N PHE A 136 2.88 -10.67 -0.57
CA PHE A 136 2.96 -12.12 -0.47
C PHE A 136 1.69 -12.71 0.16
N SER A 137 1.14 -13.75 -0.48
CA SER A 137 -0.11 -14.40 -0.06
C SER A 137 -0.05 -15.06 1.33
N PHE A 138 1.15 -15.32 1.86
CA PHE A 138 1.36 -16.00 3.13
C PHE A 138 1.62 -15.06 4.32
N MET A 139 1.64 -13.73 4.13
CA MET A 139 1.97 -12.78 5.20
C MET A 139 0.73 -12.16 5.87
N VAL A 140 0.09 -11.19 5.20
CA VAL A 140 -1.05 -10.43 5.76
C VAL A 140 -2.26 -10.73 4.92
N LYS A 141 -3.29 -11.30 5.53
CA LYS A 141 -4.57 -11.58 4.88
C LYS A 141 -5.51 -10.37 5.03
N ALA A 142 -6.39 -10.12 4.05
CA ALA A 142 -7.19 -8.88 3.93
C ALA A 142 -8.63 -8.99 4.49
N PHE A 143 -8.90 -10.00 5.31
CA PHE A 143 -10.24 -10.39 5.75
C PHE A 143 -10.71 -9.64 7.00
#